data_AF-A0A2E8VJ22-F1
#
_entry.id   AF-A0A2E8VJ22-F1
#
_cell.length_a   1.000
_cell.length_b   1.000
_cell.length_c   1.000
_cell.angle_alpha   90.00
_cell.angle_beta   90.00
_cell.angle_gamma   90.00
#
_symmetry.space_group_name_H-M   'P 1'
#
loop_
_entity.id
_entity.type
_entity.pdbx_description
1 polymer ?
#
loop_
_entity_poly.entity_id
_entity_poly.type
_entity_poly.pdbx_seq_one_letter_code
_entity_poly.pdbx_strand_id
1 'polypeptide(L)'
;MLRVVLRTMGTPVRELCVVMIGKTWMRLSILAACLLLCTGCQQLLESPAPNVRFAPLDLSESVPVSVIDLTGDVPAEAAPGHTELVRWAMADWARALNGKLRFRMVRSESEALIRVRFVPSRRDHYGEMFPVTVNGRRGANLYVRGDAAALGRVIARRSARDPLFRDTLVYTTCLHELGHALGLGHSTNPEDIMYAMVMGGDVESYLMQFRQIVSSREDFARKSVLSLGDRSNVRALYSR
;
A
#
# COMPACT_ATOMS: atom_id res chain seq x y z
N MET A 1 -84.23 7.15 3.94
CA MET A 1 -84.76 8.18 4.85
C MET A 1 -83.87 9.41 4.71
N LEU A 2 -84.38 10.40 3.98
CA LEU A 2 -83.69 11.62 3.55
C LEU A 2 -83.62 12.61 4.73
N ARG A 3 -82.49 13.28 4.96
CA ARG A 3 -82.50 14.56 5.69
C ARG A 3 -81.59 15.56 4.99
N VAL A 4 -82.25 16.39 4.18
CA VAL A 4 -81.78 17.65 3.65
C VAL A 4 -81.96 18.71 4.73
N VAL A 5 -80.94 19.53 4.99
CA VAL A 5 -81.11 20.86 5.55
C VAL A 5 -80.23 21.82 4.73
N LEU A 6 -80.89 22.74 4.04
CA LEU A 6 -80.33 23.87 3.32
C LEU A 6 -81.02 25.13 3.86
N ARG A 7 -80.23 26.17 4.16
CA ARG A 7 -80.51 27.64 4.21
C ARG A 7 -79.50 28.25 5.19
N THR A 8 -78.85 29.39 4.94
CA THR A 8 -79.33 30.65 4.34
C THR A 8 -78.20 31.43 3.63
N MET A 9 -78.61 32.27 2.67
CA MET A 9 -77.81 33.28 1.98
C MET A 9 -77.57 34.54 2.84
N GLY A 10 -76.52 35.31 2.52
CA GLY A 10 -76.29 36.68 3.02
C GLY A 10 -74.94 37.26 2.57
N THR A 11 -74.97 38.09 1.53
CA THR A 11 -73.90 38.84 0.81
C THR A 11 -73.33 40.06 1.59
N PRO A 12 -72.46 40.93 1.03
CA PRO A 12 -71.14 40.77 0.35
C PRO A 12 -70.08 41.81 0.85
N VAL A 13 -68.98 41.97 0.08
CA VAL A 13 -68.12 43.17 -0.11
C VAL A 13 -66.67 43.09 0.42
N ARG A 14 -65.75 42.93 -0.56
CA ARG A 14 -64.40 43.55 -0.78
C ARG A 14 -63.37 43.42 0.35
N GLU A 15 -62.07 43.24 0.14
CA GLU A 15 -61.12 43.47 -0.95
C GLU A 15 -59.81 42.81 -0.47
N LEU A 16 -59.03 42.16 -1.34
CA LEU A 16 -57.55 42.13 -1.33
C LEU A 16 -57.04 41.12 -2.36
N CYS A 17 -56.69 41.67 -3.52
CA CYS A 17 -55.47 41.46 -4.29
C CYS A 17 -54.53 40.31 -3.83
N VAL A 18 -54.20 39.38 -4.72
CA VAL A 18 -52.89 39.31 -5.41
C VAL A 18 -52.78 37.96 -6.14
N VAL A 19 -52.42 38.08 -7.41
CA VAL A 19 -52.10 37.04 -8.39
C VAL A 19 -50.97 36.12 -7.91
N MET A 20 -51.13 34.80 -8.06
CA MET A 20 -50.00 33.85 -8.02
C MET A 20 -49.99 32.98 -9.29
N ILE A 21 -49.23 33.47 -10.27
CA ILE A 21 -48.74 32.72 -11.43
C ILE A 21 -47.46 31.97 -10.99
N GLY A 22 -47.35 30.69 -11.37
CA GLY A 22 -46.06 30.00 -11.52
C GLY A 22 -45.55 29.17 -10.33
N LYS A 23 -45.99 27.91 -10.21
CA LYS A 23 -45.34 26.90 -9.36
C LYS A 23 -45.31 25.51 -10.01
N THR A 24 -44.60 25.36 -11.14
CA THR A 24 -44.33 24.01 -11.68
C THR A 24 -43.05 23.84 -12.47
N TRP A 25 -42.13 24.82 -12.46
CA TRP A 25 -40.86 24.74 -13.20
C TRP A 25 -39.60 24.80 -12.32
N MET A 26 -39.74 24.76 -10.99
CA MET A 26 -38.62 24.93 -10.05
C MET A 26 -38.37 23.69 -9.18
N ARG A 27 -38.39 22.49 -9.78
CA ARG A 27 -37.98 21.24 -9.09
C ARG A 27 -37.08 20.31 -9.90
N LEU A 28 -36.76 20.61 -11.16
CA LEU A 28 -35.81 19.81 -11.95
C LEU A 28 -34.38 20.36 -12.01
N SER A 29 -34.12 21.60 -11.57
CA SER A 29 -32.79 22.20 -11.71
C SER A 29 -31.86 22.02 -10.50
N ILE A 30 -32.37 21.53 -9.36
CA ILE A 30 -31.57 21.36 -8.13
C ILE A 30 -30.93 19.97 -8.04
N LEU A 31 -31.55 18.95 -8.63
CA LEU A 31 -31.00 17.58 -8.64
C LEU A 31 -29.77 17.41 -9.56
N ALA A 32 -29.67 18.19 -10.64
CA ALA A 32 -28.51 18.15 -11.54
C ALA A 32 -27.26 18.83 -10.95
N ALA A 33 -27.44 19.88 -10.12
CA ALA A 33 -26.32 20.58 -9.50
C ALA A 33 -25.66 19.79 -8.35
N CYS A 34 -26.43 18.98 -7.61
CA CYS A 34 -25.88 18.11 -6.57
C CYS A 34 -25.10 16.91 -7.15
N LEU A 35 -25.49 16.37 -8.31
CA LEU A 35 -24.73 15.28 -8.94
C LEU A 35 -23.36 15.73 -9.47
N LEU A 36 -23.26 16.95 -10.01
CA LEU A 36 -22.01 17.49 -10.56
C LEU A 36 -21.02 17.93 -9.46
N LEU A 37 -21.50 18.36 -8.30
CA LEU A 37 -20.66 18.67 -7.13
C LEU A 37 -20.13 17.43 -6.42
N CYS A 38 -20.84 16.29 -6.52
CA CYS A 38 -20.36 15.02 -5.95
C CYS A 38 -19.29 14.33 -6.81
N THR A 39 -19.36 14.42 -8.14
CA THR A 39 -18.32 13.85 -9.01
C THR A 39 -17.00 14.63 -8.96
N GLY A 40 -17.04 15.95 -8.74
CA GLY A 40 -15.83 16.77 -8.62
C GLY A 40 -15.10 16.60 -7.27
N CYS A 41 -15.82 16.19 -6.22
CA CYS A 41 -15.25 16.02 -4.88
C CYS A 41 -14.53 14.66 -4.70
N GLN A 42 -14.80 13.67 -5.57
CA GLN A 42 -14.14 12.36 -5.50
C GLN A 42 -12.72 12.35 -6.08
N GLN A 43 -12.34 13.33 -6.90
CA GLN A 43 -10.97 13.41 -7.46
C GLN A 43 -9.96 14.12 -6.55
N LEU A 44 -10.40 14.65 -5.40
CA LEU A 44 -9.55 15.36 -4.43
C LEU A 44 -9.15 14.51 -3.22
N LEU A 45 -9.46 13.22 -3.23
CA LEU A 45 -8.95 12.26 -2.26
C LEU A 45 -7.91 11.40 -2.98
N GLU A 46 -6.70 11.35 -2.43
CA GLU A 46 -5.52 10.64 -2.93
C GLU A 46 -4.65 11.44 -3.93
N SER A 47 -4.03 12.51 -3.44
CA SER A 47 -2.73 12.89 -4.00
C SER A 47 -1.83 11.64 -3.95
N PRO A 48 -1.27 11.17 -5.09
CA PRO A 48 -0.36 10.04 -5.07
C PRO A 48 0.79 10.38 -4.12
N ALA A 49 1.18 9.42 -3.26
CA ALA A 49 2.34 9.59 -2.41
C ALA A 49 3.50 10.13 -3.25
N PRO A 50 4.26 11.14 -2.77
CA PRO A 50 5.33 11.72 -3.56
C PRO A 50 6.24 10.60 -4.08
N ASN A 51 6.58 10.65 -5.38
CA ASN A 51 7.44 9.65 -6.00
C ASN A 51 8.88 9.88 -5.52
N VAL A 52 9.16 9.46 -4.28
CA VAL A 52 10.47 9.58 -3.66
C VAL A 52 11.39 8.56 -4.32
N ARG A 53 12.41 9.04 -5.01
CA ARG A 53 13.50 8.23 -5.54
C ARG A 53 14.77 8.49 -4.76
N PHE A 54 15.47 7.43 -4.42
CA PHE A 54 16.77 7.50 -3.77
C PHE A 54 17.87 7.26 -4.80
N ALA A 55 19.08 7.76 -4.51
CA ALA A 55 20.24 7.41 -5.32
C ALA A 55 20.44 5.88 -5.31
N PRO A 56 20.72 5.25 -6.47
CA PRO A 56 20.91 3.80 -6.56
C PRO A 56 22.13 3.34 -5.74
N LEU A 57 22.11 2.08 -5.31
CA LEU A 57 23.28 1.45 -4.68
C LEU A 57 24.41 1.25 -5.70
N ASP A 58 25.66 1.32 -5.26
CA ASP A 58 26.79 0.84 -6.03
C ASP A 58 26.82 -0.70 -6.05
N LEU A 59 26.72 -1.28 -7.25
CA LEU A 59 26.68 -2.72 -7.49
C LEU A 59 28.03 -3.30 -7.97
N SER A 60 29.12 -2.52 -7.92
CA SER A 60 30.47 -2.99 -8.26
C SER A 60 30.91 -4.17 -7.37
N GLU A 61 30.44 -4.18 -6.13
CA GLU A 61 30.69 -5.21 -5.12
C GLU A 61 29.41 -5.91 -4.66
N SER A 62 29.57 -7.05 -3.96
CA SER A 62 28.45 -7.66 -3.23
C SER A 62 27.89 -6.70 -2.17
N VAL A 63 26.58 -6.62 -2.05
CA VAL A 63 25.86 -5.83 -1.05
C VAL A 63 25.69 -6.66 0.24
N PRO A 64 26.41 -6.37 1.34
CA PRO A 64 26.22 -7.07 2.61
C PRO A 64 24.90 -6.67 3.27
N VAL A 65 24.16 -7.66 3.73
CA VAL A 65 22.81 -7.50 4.32
C VAL A 65 22.77 -8.18 5.68
N SER A 66 22.36 -7.46 6.73
CA SER A 66 22.05 -8.02 8.04
C SER A 66 20.54 -8.08 8.24
N VAL A 67 20.09 -9.02 9.06
CA VAL A 67 18.68 -9.15 9.47
C VAL A 67 18.66 -9.33 10.98
N ILE A 68 17.96 -8.44 11.68
CA ILE A 68 17.84 -8.48 13.14
C ILE A 68 16.39 -8.30 13.59
N ASP A 69 16.08 -8.82 14.77
CA ASP A 69 14.83 -8.59 15.45
C ASP A 69 14.99 -7.52 16.53
N LEU A 70 14.18 -6.49 16.45
CA LEU A 70 14.08 -5.38 17.41
C LEU A 70 12.68 -5.28 18.00
N THR A 71 11.88 -6.36 17.97
CA THR A 71 10.53 -6.35 18.54
C THR A 71 10.51 -6.41 20.07
N GLY A 72 11.57 -6.94 20.69
CA GLY A 72 11.77 -6.96 22.14
C GLY A 72 12.66 -5.82 22.66
N ASP A 73 12.97 -5.86 23.96
CA ASP A 73 13.74 -4.81 24.64
C ASP A 73 15.22 -4.76 24.21
N VAL A 74 15.76 -5.88 23.73
CA VAL A 74 17.14 -6.01 23.27
C VAL A 74 17.18 -6.57 21.85
N PRO A 75 18.15 -6.16 21.01
CA PRO A 75 18.33 -6.75 19.70
C PRO A 75 18.58 -8.26 19.77
N ALA A 76 17.90 -9.02 18.91
CA ALA A 76 18.02 -10.47 18.81
C ALA A 76 18.18 -10.93 17.37
N GLU A 77 18.53 -12.21 17.19
CA GLU A 77 18.48 -12.84 15.87
C GLU A 77 17.03 -12.89 15.36
N ALA A 78 16.82 -12.52 14.10
CA ALA A 78 15.51 -12.65 13.48
C ALA A 78 15.09 -14.11 13.35
N ALA A 79 13.81 -14.38 13.58
CA ALA A 79 13.22 -15.69 13.40
C ALA A 79 13.65 -16.31 12.05
N PRO A 80 14.02 -17.60 11.99
CA PRO A 80 14.52 -18.22 10.75
C PRO A 80 13.57 -18.02 9.56
N GLY A 81 12.26 -18.07 9.80
CA GLY A 81 11.24 -17.83 8.77
C GLY A 81 11.29 -16.42 8.17
N HIS A 82 11.53 -15.38 8.98
CA HIS A 82 11.72 -14.01 8.52
C HIS A 82 13.01 -13.86 7.71
N THR A 83 14.11 -14.43 8.21
CA THR A 83 15.40 -14.38 7.51
C THR A 83 15.32 -15.05 6.13
N GLU A 84 14.58 -16.16 5.99
CA GLU A 84 14.33 -16.77 4.68
C GLU A 84 13.53 -15.88 3.72
N LEU A 85 12.48 -15.22 4.19
CA LEU A 85 11.68 -14.32 3.34
C LEU A 85 12.54 -13.15 2.81
N VAL A 86 13.42 -12.59 3.65
CA VAL A 86 14.40 -11.58 3.21
C VAL A 86 15.34 -12.15 2.15
N ARG A 87 15.86 -13.38 2.34
CA ARG A 87 16.73 -14.04 1.35
C ARG A 87 16.04 -14.23 0.01
N TRP A 88 14.77 -14.62 0.02
CA TRP A 88 14.01 -14.77 -1.21
C TRP A 88 13.72 -13.44 -1.89
N ALA A 89 13.41 -12.38 -1.12
CA ALA A 89 13.22 -11.04 -1.67
C ALA A 89 14.52 -10.50 -2.32
N MET A 90 15.68 -10.74 -1.68
CA MET A 90 16.99 -10.44 -2.26
C MET A 90 17.24 -11.22 -3.55
N ALA A 91 16.90 -12.51 -3.58
CA ALA A 91 17.07 -13.35 -4.77
C ALA A 91 16.19 -12.88 -5.95
N ASP A 92 14.98 -12.38 -5.68
CA ASP A 92 14.09 -11.79 -6.67
C ASP A 92 14.72 -10.60 -7.39
N TRP A 93 15.24 -9.63 -6.63
CA TRP A 93 15.93 -8.47 -7.20
C TRP A 93 17.24 -8.85 -7.91
N ALA A 94 18.00 -9.81 -7.37
CA ALA A 94 19.21 -10.31 -8.03
C ALA A 94 18.91 -10.96 -9.39
N ARG A 95 17.83 -11.77 -9.47
CA ARG A 95 17.33 -12.34 -10.73
C ARG A 95 16.84 -11.26 -11.69
N ALA A 96 16.12 -10.26 -11.20
CA ALA A 96 15.63 -9.15 -12.02
C ALA A 96 16.79 -8.40 -12.71
N LEU A 97 17.93 -8.28 -12.06
CA LEU A 97 19.15 -7.66 -12.60
C LEU A 97 20.11 -8.64 -13.29
N ASN A 98 19.64 -9.84 -13.65
CA ASN A 98 20.41 -10.86 -14.39
C ASN A 98 21.80 -11.14 -13.75
N GLY A 99 21.87 -11.16 -12.43
CA GLY A 99 23.10 -11.45 -11.68
C GLY A 99 24.08 -10.27 -11.52
N LYS A 100 23.79 -9.08 -12.07
CA LYS A 100 24.60 -7.87 -11.81
C LYS A 100 24.60 -7.49 -10.33
N LEU A 101 23.46 -7.67 -9.66
CA LEU A 101 23.31 -7.49 -8.22
C LEU A 101 23.63 -8.79 -7.49
N ARG A 102 24.53 -8.72 -6.52
CA ARG A 102 24.86 -9.82 -5.61
C ARG A 102 24.65 -9.38 -4.17
N PHE A 103 23.78 -10.06 -3.44
CA PHE A 103 23.66 -9.88 -2.00
C PHE A 103 24.48 -10.93 -1.25
N ARG A 104 24.95 -10.60 -0.04
CA ARG A 104 25.47 -11.59 0.90
C ARG A 104 24.95 -11.30 2.30
N MET A 105 24.56 -12.35 3.03
CA MET A 105 24.19 -12.21 4.43
C MET A 105 25.43 -11.97 5.29
N VAL A 106 25.35 -11.04 6.24
CA VAL A 106 26.34 -10.82 7.29
C VAL A 106 25.66 -10.83 8.66
N ARG A 107 26.40 -11.26 9.69
CA ARG A 107 25.88 -11.29 11.07
C ARG A 107 25.85 -9.91 11.71
N SER A 108 26.90 -9.11 11.50
CA SER A 108 27.03 -7.80 12.10
C SER A 108 26.31 -6.72 11.31
N GLU A 109 25.49 -5.89 11.98
CA GLU A 109 24.92 -4.69 11.37
C GLU A 109 25.99 -3.67 10.95
N SER A 110 27.13 -3.61 11.65
CA SER A 110 28.20 -2.64 11.33
C SER A 110 28.86 -2.93 9.98
N GLU A 111 28.84 -4.19 9.55
CA GLU A 111 29.36 -4.64 8.24
C GLU A 111 28.31 -4.57 7.13
N ALA A 112 27.04 -4.42 7.50
CA ALA A 112 25.93 -4.44 6.56
C ALA A 112 25.72 -3.08 5.90
N LEU A 113 25.60 -3.10 4.58
CA LEU A 113 25.22 -1.96 3.76
C LEU A 113 23.70 -1.80 3.76
N ILE A 114 22.97 -2.91 3.78
CA ILE A 114 21.51 -2.94 4.00
C ILE A 114 21.23 -3.62 5.33
N ARG A 115 20.48 -2.94 6.20
CA ARG A 115 20.12 -3.42 7.53
C ARG A 115 18.61 -3.63 7.60
N VAL A 116 18.18 -4.89 7.57
CA VAL A 116 16.77 -5.25 7.72
C VAL A 116 16.47 -5.47 9.19
N ARG A 117 15.48 -4.74 9.70
CA ARG A 117 15.09 -4.72 11.10
C ARG A 117 13.62 -5.04 11.22
N PHE A 118 13.32 -6.17 11.84
CA PHE A 118 11.96 -6.45 12.29
C PHE A 118 11.67 -5.59 13.51
N VAL A 119 10.64 -4.75 13.44
CA VAL A 119 10.30 -3.79 14.51
C VAL A 119 8.86 -4.00 14.98
N PRO A 120 8.48 -3.48 16.18
CA PRO A 120 7.12 -3.56 16.66
C PRO A 120 6.12 -3.07 15.60
N SER A 121 5.09 -3.88 15.39
CA SER A 121 4.07 -3.59 14.40
C SER A 121 3.10 -2.54 14.93
N ARG A 122 2.64 -1.67 14.04
CA ARG A 122 1.62 -0.66 14.34
C ARG A 122 0.57 -0.70 13.24
N ARG A 123 -0.67 -0.41 13.60
CA ARG A 123 -1.83 -0.53 12.71
C ARG A 123 -1.58 0.12 11.35
N ASP A 124 -1.99 -0.60 10.31
CA ASP A 124 -1.96 -0.24 8.89
C ASP A 124 -0.56 0.03 8.33
N HIS A 125 0.52 -0.19 9.08
CA HIS A 125 1.86 0.19 8.67
C HIS A 125 2.80 -1.00 8.56
N TYR A 126 3.33 -1.24 7.36
CA TYR A 126 4.01 -2.50 7.02
C TYR A 126 5.53 -2.35 6.95
N GLY A 127 6.02 -1.32 6.26
CA GLY A 127 7.45 -1.14 6.00
C GLY A 127 7.84 0.32 5.84
N GLU A 128 9.12 0.62 6.13
CA GLU A 128 9.76 1.90 5.79
C GLU A 128 11.23 1.67 5.43
N MET A 129 11.72 2.38 4.42
CA MET A 129 13.13 2.44 4.05
C MET A 129 13.70 3.83 4.32
N PHE A 130 14.84 3.88 5.02
CA PHE A 130 15.61 5.11 5.21
C PHE A 130 17.01 5.01 4.62
N PRO A 131 17.46 6.06 3.92
CA PRO A 131 18.83 6.14 3.45
C PRO A 131 19.82 6.23 4.62
N VAL A 132 20.94 5.53 4.50
CA VAL A 132 22.11 5.66 5.39
C VAL A 132 23.39 5.64 4.56
N THR A 133 24.49 6.15 5.12
CA THR A 133 25.84 6.00 4.60
C THR A 133 26.62 5.08 5.52
N VAL A 134 27.21 4.01 4.97
CA VAL A 134 28.02 3.04 5.69
C VAL A 134 29.41 3.04 5.07
N ASN A 135 30.42 3.48 5.81
CA ASN A 135 31.81 3.55 5.33
C ASN A 135 31.95 4.28 3.98
N GLY A 136 31.27 5.43 3.84
CA GLY A 136 31.26 6.23 2.61
C GLY A 136 30.40 5.68 1.47
N ARG A 137 29.79 4.50 1.63
CA ARG A 137 28.90 3.88 0.64
C ARG A 137 27.44 4.13 0.99
N ARG A 138 26.62 4.38 -0.04
CA ARG A 138 25.16 4.45 0.08
C ARG A 138 24.60 3.08 0.51
N GLY A 139 23.86 3.04 1.61
CA GLY A 139 23.23 1.83 2.16
C GLY A 139 21.74 2.00 2.44
N ALA A 140 21.10 1.15 3.23
CA ALA A 140 19.70 1.35 3.60
C ALA A 140 19.37 0.72 4.95
N ASN A 141 18.47 1.36 5.69
CA ASN A 141 17.80 0.76 6.83
C ASN A 141 16.37 0.40 6.40
N LEU A 142 15.99 -0.86 6.52
CA LEU A 142 14.65 -1.35 6.19
C LEU A 142 13.98 -1.77 7.49
N TYR A 143 12.88 -1.10 7.84
CA TYR A 143 12.09 -1.40 9.02
C TYR A 143 10.86 -2.17 8.58
N VAL A 144 10.75 -3.43 8.99
CA VAL A 144 9.69 -4.36 8.56
C VAL A 144 8.83 -4.72 9.76
N ARG A 145 7.50 -4.66 9.61
CA ARG A 145 6.52 -4.95 10.66
C ARG A 145 5.86 -6.29 10.37
N GLY A 146 6.43 -7.35 10.93
CA GLY A 146 6.03 -8.74 10.64
C GLY A 146 4.91 -9.30 11.52
N ASP A 147 4.53 -8.61 12.60
CA ASP A 147 3.45 -9.07 13.46
C ASP A 147 2.08 -8.68 12.89
N ALA A 148 1.54 -9.59 12.07
CA ALA A 148 0.24 -9.43 11.45
C ALA A 148 -0.93 -9.21 12.43
N ALA A 149 -0.81 -9.64 13.69
CA ALA A 149 -1.86 -9.43 14.69
C ALA A 149 -2.02 -7.94 15.05
N ALA A 150 -0.95 -7.16 14.96
CA ALA A 150 -0.92 -5.73 15.26
C ALA A 150 -1.16 -4.82 14.04
N LEU A 151 -1.25 -5.37 12.82
CA LEU A 151 -1.41 -4.58 11.58
C LEU A 151 -2.85 -4.17 11.28
N GLY A 152 -3.83 -4.74 11.97
CA GLY A 152 -5.25 -4.40 11.81
C GLY A 152 -6.14 -5.64 11.76
N ARG A 153 -7.43 -5.48 12.06
CA ARG A 153 -8.36 -6.62 12.25
C ARG A 153 -8.47 -7.52 11.02
N VAL A 154 -8.48 -6.94 9.81
CA VAL A 154 -8.61 -7.68 8.55
C VAL A 154 -7.38 -8.56 8.32
N ILE A 155 -6.20 -7.94 8.31
CA ILE A 155 -4.91 -8.62 8.17
C ILE A 155 -4.72 -9.69 9.24
N ALA A 156 -4.96 -9.34 10.52
CA ALA A 156 -4.85 -10.28 11.63
C ALA A 156 -5.71 -11.54 11.43
N ARG A 157 -6.99 -11.37 11.05
CA ARG A 157 -7.91 -12.50 10.82
C ARG A 157 -7.49 -13.35 9.64
N ARG A 158 -7.03 -12.76 8.54
CA ARG A 158 -6.57 -13.49 7.37
C ARG A 158 -5.29 -14.26 7.68
N SER A 159 -4.27 -13.59 8.24
CA SER A 159 -2.99 -14.20 8.61
C SER A 159 -3.13 -15.33 9.63
N ALA A 160 -4.11 -15.26 10.54
CA ALA A 160 -4.39 -16.34 11.48
C ALA A 160 -4.95 -17.62 10.80
N ARG A 161 -5.59 -17.48 9.63
CA ARG A 161 -6.20 -18.59 8.88
C ARG A 161 -5.35 -19.08 7.71
N ASP A 162 -4.48 -18.22 7.20
CA ASP A 162 -3.63 -18.49 6.04
C ASP A 162 -2.17 -18.09 6.37
N PRO A 163 -1.35 -19.05 6.83
CA PRO A 163 0.07 -18.81 7.12
C PRO A 163 0.86 -18.33 5.90
N LEU A 164 0.50 -18.76 4.69
CA LEU A 164 1.16 -18.29 3.46
C LEU A 164 0.77 -16.84 3.15
N PHE A 165 -0.43 -16.38 3.52
CA PHE A 165 -0.78 -14.96 3.43
C PHE A 165 0.07 -14.14 4.40
N ARG A 166 0.28 -14.62 5.63
CA ARG A 166 1.20 -13.97 6.59
C ARG A 166 2.61 -13.86 6.03
N ASP A 167 3.14 -14.94 5.46
CA ASP A 167 4.48 -14.93 4.85
C ASP A 167 4.52 -14.03 3.60
N THR A 168 3.44 -13.98 2.81
CA THR A 168 3.31 -13.09 1.64
C THR A 168 3.39 -11.63 2.05
N LEU A 169 2.72 -11.24 3.14
CA LEU A 169 2.78 -9.88 3.67
C LEU A 169 4.21 -9.48 3.99
N VAL A 170 4.94 -10.31 4.73
CA VAL A 170 6.34 -10.01 5.11
C VAL A 170 7.24 -9.99 3.88
N TYR A 171 7.14 -10.98 3.00
CA TYR A 171 7.94 -11.08 1.78
C TYR A 171 7.73 -9.90 0.84
N THR A 172 6.48 -9.52 0.57
CA THR A 172 6.14 -8.39 -0.31
C THR A 172 6.58 -7.06 0.29
N THR A 173 6.47 -6.90 1.61
CA THR A 173 7.04 -5.74 2.32
C THR A 173 8.55 -5.68 2.13
N CYS A 174 9.27 -6.79 2.35
CA CYS A 174 10.72 -6.84 2.12
C CYS A 174 11.10 -6.52 0.67
N LEU A 175 10.35 -7.01 -0.31
CA LEU A 175 10.58 -6.68 -1.72
C LEU A 175 10.42 -5.19 -2.00
N HIS A 176 9.34 -4.57 -1.50
CA HIS A 176 9.05 -3.15 -1.68
C HIS A 176 10.18 -2.28 -1.10
N GLU A 177 10.54 -2.51 0.16
CA GLU A 177 11.57 -1.73 0.82
C GLU A 177 12.97 -1.96 0.22
N LEU A 178 13.26 -3.17 -0.27
CA LEU A 178 14.48 -3.43 -1.04
C LEU A 178 14.47 -2.70 -2.39
N GLY A 179 13.31 -2.59 -3.05
CA GLY A 179 13.17 -1.80 -4.27
C GLY A 179 13.52 -0.33 -4.03
N HIS A 180 13.04 0.25 -2.93
CA HIS A 180 13.46 1.58 -2.49
C HIS A 180 14.97 1.67 -2.22
N ALA A 181 15.53 0.68 -1.53
CA ALA A 181 16.97 0.64 -1.26
C ALA A 181 17.80 0.63 -2.56
N LEU A 182 17.32 -0.05 -3.61
CA LEU A 182 17.91 -0.06 -4.95
C LEU A 182 17.72 1.25 -5.73
N GLY A 183 16.93 2.19 -5.21
CA GLY A 183 16.69 3.51 -5.81
C GLY A 183 15.37 3.61 -6.60
N LEU A 184 14.51 2.58 -6.57
CA LEU A 184 13.19 2.67 -7.16
C LEU A 184 12.30 3.60 -6.32
N GLY A 185 11.49 4.40 -7.02
CA GLY A 185 10.37 5.10 -6.40
C GLY A 185 9.08 4.31 -6.58
N HIS A 186 7.99 4.85 -6.04
CA HIS A 186 6.70 4.22 -6.19
C HIS A 186 6.24 4.14 -7.66
N SER A 187 5.48 3.08 -7.94
CA SER A 187 4.70 2.88 -9.15
C SER A 187 3.23 3.25 -8.92
N THR A 188 2.54 3.62 -9.99
CA THR A 188 1.08 3.78 -10.03
C THR A 188 0.38 2.55 -10.60
N ASN A 189 1.13 1.53 -11.05
CA ASN A 189 0.56 0.28 -11.54
C ASN A 189 0.33 -0.68 -10.36
N PRO A 190 -0.93 -1.09 -10.07
CA PRO A 190 -1.25 -1.97 -8.94
C PRO A 190 -0.64 -3.38 -9.03
N GLU A 191 -0.17 -3.80 -10.20
CA GLU A 191 0.54 -5.08 -10.37
C GLU A 191 2.02 -5.02 -9.94
N ASP A 192 2.60 -3.81 -9.83
CA ASP A 192 3.99 -3.62 -9.46
C ASP A 192 4.16 -3.77 -7.94
N ILE A 193 5.23 -4.43 -7.49
CA ILE A 193 5.54 -4.50 -6.07
C ILE A 193 5.83 -3.10 -5.48
N MET A 194 6.30 -2.19 -6.34
CA MET A 194 6.54 -0.78 -5.99
C MET A 194 5.27 0.07 -5.97
N TYR A 195 4.08 -0.49 -6.16
CA TYR A 195 2.83 0.26 -6.09
C TYR A 195 2.70 1.00 -4.74
N ALA A 196 2.43 2.30 -4.79
CA ALA A 196 2.16 3.09 -3.58
C ALA A 196 0.81 2.69 -3.00
N MET A 197 0.77 1.71 -2.11
CA MET A 197 -0.40 1.53 -1.26
C MET A 197 -0.48 2.68 -0.26
N VAL A 198 -1.27 3.70 -0.63
CA VAL A 198 -1.68 4.70 0.34
C VAL A 198 -2.56 4.02 1.38
N MET A 199 -2.24 4.30 2.64
CA MET A 199 -2.96 3.87 3.84
C MET A 199 -4.47 4.15 3.69
N GLY A 200 -5.26 3.16 3.30
CA GLY A 200 -6.70 3.30 3.06
C GLY A 200 -7.27 2.42 1.94
N GLY A 201 -6.43 1.92 1.02
CA GLY A 201 -6.83 0.95 0.00
C GLY A 201 -7.15 -0.44 0.57
N ASP A 202 -7.74 -1.31 -0.25
CA ASP A 202 -7.99 -2.71 0.11
C ASP A 202 -6.66 -3.52 0.11
N VAL A 203 -5.91 -3.39 1.21
CA VAL A 203 -4.61 -4.05 1.40
C VAL A 203 -4.74 -5.57 1.37
N GLU A 204 -5.87 -6.12 1.83
CA GLU A 204 -6.10 -7.56 1.76
C GLU A 204 -6.17 -8.03 0.31
N SER A 205 -6.96 -7.37 -0.53
CA SER A 205 -7.03 -7.68 -1.96
C SER A 205 -5.69 -7.50 -2.68
N TYR A 206 -4.95 -6.43 -2.38
CA TYR A 206 -3.60 -6.23 -2.92
C TYR A 206 -2.66 -7.38 -2.54
N LEU A 207 -2.60 -7.78 -1.27
CA LEU A 207 -1.75 -8.90 -0.86
C LEU A 207 -2.22 -10.23 -1.44
N MET A 208 -3.54 -10.40 -1.64
CA MET A 208 -4.11 -11.60 -2.22
C MET A 208 -3.64 -11.87 -3.65
N GLN A 209 -3.37 -10.84 -4.45
CA GLN A 209 -2.88 -11.03 -5.82
C GLN A 209 -1.53 -11.77 -5.85
N PHE A 210 -0.63 -11.45 -4.93
CA PHE A 210 0.67 -12.11 -4.80
C PHE A 210 0.55 -13.47 -4.11
N ARG A 211 -0.32 -13.55 -3.10
CA ARG A 211 -0.60 -14.80 -2.38
C ARG A 211 -1.14 -15.88 -3.32
N GLN A 212 -1.87 -15.53 -4.36
CA GLN A 212 -2.39 -16.48 -5.36
C GLN A 212 -1.29 -17.11 -6.23
N ILE A 213 -0.13 -16.47 -6.37
CA ILE A 213 1.02 -17.00 -7.13
C ILE A 213 1.73 -18.11 -6.33
N VAL A 214 1.73 -17.98 -5.01
CA VAL A 214 2.45 -18.84 -4.06
C VAL A 214 1.51 -19.93 -3.53
N SER A 215 1.78 -21.19 -3.85
CA SER A 215 0.95 -22.34 -3.41
C SER A 215 1.58 -23.11 -2.26
N SER A 216 2.91 -23.03 -2.12
CA SER A 216 3.67 -23.55 -0.99
C SER A 216 4.72 -22.53 -0.54
N ARG A 217 5.31 -22.71 0.64
CA ARG A 217 6.28 -21.74 1.15
C ARG A 217 7.56 -21.70 0.29
N GLU A 218 7.93 -22.81 -0.30
CA GLU A 218 9.09 -22.90 -1.19
C GLU A 218 8.87 -22.16 -2.52
N ASP A 219 7.62 -21.80 -2.86
CA ASP A 219 7.35 -21.00 -4.05
C ASP A 219 7.90 -19.58 -3.94
N PHE A 220 8.06 -19.01 -2.74
CA PHE A 220 8.74 -17.71 -2.57
C PHE A 220 10.18 -17.73 -3.12
N ALA A 221 10.85 -18.88 -3.10
CA ALA A 221 12.20 -19.02 -3.65
C ALA A 221 12.19 -19.14 -5.19
N ARG A 222 11.13 -19.73 -5.76
CA ARG A 222 11.09 -20.21 -7.16
C ARG A 222 10.27 -19.32 -8.08
N LYS A 223 9.21 -18.71 -7.57
CA LYS A 223 8.25 -17.90 -8.32
C LYS A 223 8.45 -16.45 -7.93
N SER A 224 8.90 -15.64 -8.89
CA SER A 224 9.01 -14.20 -8.69
C SER A 224 7.62 -13.56 -8.76
N VAL A 225 7.33 -12.67 -7.82
CA VAL A 225 6.11 -11.85 -7.85
C VAL A 225 6.34 -10.46 -8.44
N LEU A 226 7.58 -10.12 -8.81
CA LEU A 226 7.91 -8.88 -9.50
C LEU A 226 7.16 -8.82 -10.84
N SER A 227 6.58 -7.67 -11.18
CA SER A 227 5.93 -7.45 -12.45
C SER A 227 6.95 -7.28 -13.60
N LEU A 228 6.48 -7.17 -14.84
CA LEU A 228 7.32 -6.71 -15.95
C LEU A 228 7.78 -5.26 -15.77
N GLY A 229 6.93 -4.42 -15.16
CA GLY A 229 7.22 -3.03 -14.82
C GLY A 229 8.37 -2.92 -13.83
N ASP A 230 8.31 -3.66 -12.70
CA ASP A 230 9.36 -3.69 -11.68
C ASP A 230 10.72 -4.05 -12.29
N ARG A 231 10.76 -5.14 -13.07
CA ARG A 231 11.98 -5.62 -13.74
C ARG A 231 12.52 -4.60 -14.73
N SER A 232 11.65 -3.97 -15.51
CA SER A 232 12.06 -2.98 -16.51
C SER A 232 12.62 -1.71 -15.86
N ASN A 233 11.97 -1.24 -14.80
CA ASN A 233 12.37 -0.05 -14.06
C ASN A 233 13.73 -0.23 -13.39
N VAL A 234 13.97 -1.34 -12.69
CA VAL A 234 15.26 -1.59 -12.04
C VAL A 234 16.38 -1.79 -13.06
N ARG A 235 16.11 -2.47 -14.18
CA ARG A 235 17.09 -2.64 -15.26
C ARG A 235 17.47 -1.31 -15.90
N ALA A 236 16.50 -0.43 -16.14
CA ALA A 236 16.73 0.91 -16.70
C ALA A 236 17.54 1.81 -15.76
N LEU A 237 17.39 1.63 -14.44
CA LEU A 237 18.17 2.35 -13.44
C LEU A 237 19.65 1.95 -13.47
N TYR A 238 19.94 0.67 -13.73
CA TYR A 238 21.28 0.08 -13.71
C TYR A 238 21.86 -0.25 -15.10
N SER A 239 21.27 0.31 -16.16
CA SER A 239 21.80 0.25 -17.53
C SER A 239 22.60 1.49 -17.92
N ARG A 240 22.63 2.50 -17.05
CA ARG A 240 23.33 3.78 -17.27
C ARG A 240 24.77 3.71 -16.80
#